data_AF-A0A2I0QPP8-F1
#
_entry.id   AF-A0A2I0QPP8-F1
#
_cell.length_a   1.000
_cell.length_b   1.000
_cell.length_c   1.000
_cell.angle_alpha   90.00
_cell.angle_beta   90.00
_cell.angle_gamma   90.00
#
_symmetry.space_group_name_H-M   'P 1'
#
loop_
_entity.id
_entity.type
_entity.pdbx_description
1 polymer ?
#
loop_
_entity_poly.entity_id
_entity_poly.type
_entity_poly.pdbx_seq_one_letter_code
_entity_poly.pdbx_strand_id
1 'polypeptide(L)'
;MNEIEDVLKLDRIICLSGIRRCGKSTLMFQLIDRLIKSNIEPKRIVYAKADDLPGRTDSLHDIVNVYHEITGIDPNKAFFFFDEIHFMENWHLQLKFYIDAKFKGKFIVSGSSKTLLYKDASESLVGRIRFIKIFPLTFGEFVKFSDSSINTDTNNSASAISAESIDEIKNAHTKSQSVFPLCVSVSPCEDNKTNFPVR
;
A
#
# COMPACT_ATOMS: atom_id res chain seq x y z
N MET A 1 0.87 5.94 -18.49
CA MET A 1 1.70 5.33 -17.43
C MET A 1 2.72 6.32 -16.84
N ASN A 2 3.32 7.24 -17.63
CA ASN A 2 4.09 8.40 -17.13
C ASN A 2 3.29 9.33 -16.19
N GLU A 3 1.97 9.38 -16.37
CA GLU A 3 1.06 10.21 -15.58
C GLU A 3 1.13 9.96 -14.06
N ILE A 4 1.38 8.73 -13.61
CA ILE A 4 1.46 8.42 -12.17
C ILE A 4 2.75 8.96 -11.54
N GLU A 5 3.87 8.94 -12.27
CA GLU A 5 5.15 9.45 -11.78
C GLU A 5 5.15 10.99 -11.71
N ASP A 6 4.50 11.65 -12.65
CA ASP A 6 4.32 13.10 -12.63
C ASP A 6 3.35 13.53 -11.53
N VAL A 7 2.27 12.77 -11.33
CA VAL A 7 1.33 12.96 -10.19
C VAL A 7 2.04 12.72 -8.85
N LEU A 8 2.93 11.73 -8.78
CA LEU A 8 3.80 11.52 -7.62
C LEU A 8 4.79 12.65 -7.38
N LYS A 9 5.07 13.54 -8.32
CA LYS A 9 5.92 14.72 -8.06
C LYS A 9 5.08 15.90 -7.54
N LEU A 10 3.92 16.13 -8.14
CA LEU A 10 3.11 17.33 -7.93
C LEU A 10 2.20 17.24 -6.70
N ASP A 11 1.53 16.10 -6.53
CA ASP A 11 0.47 15.97 -5.53
C ASP A 11 0.99 15.38 -4.22
N ARG A 12 0.48 15.92 -3.10
CA ARG A 12 0.83 15.43 -1.75
C ARG A 12 -0.08 14.29 -1.30
N ILE A 13 -1.30 14.23 -1.82
CA ILE A 13 -2.25 13.14 -1.57
C ILE A 13 -2.75 12.60 -2.89
N ILE A 14 -2.55 11.32 -3.11
CA ILE A 14 -3.08 10.57 -4.25
C ILE A 14 -4.07 9.54 -3.72
N CYS A 15 -5.28 9.53 -4.27
CA CYS A 15 -6.31 8.55 -3.93
C CYS A 15 -6.61 7.65 -5.12
N LEU A 16 -6.27 6.37 -4.97
CA LEU A 16 -6.64 5.31 -5.91
C LEU A 16 -8.08 4.86 -5.61
N SER A 17 -8.99 5.10 -6.55
CA SER A 17 -10.41 4.80 -6.37
C SER A 17 -10.90 3.86 -7.46
N GLY A 18 -11.55 2.76 -7.09
CA GLY A 18 -11.92 1.72 -8.05
C GLY A 18 -12.74 0.62 -7.41
N ILE A 19 -13.46 -0.17 -8.20
CA ILE A 19 -14.30 -1.23 -7.67
C ILE A 19 -13.47 -2.30 -6.93
N ARG A 20 -14.12 -3.12 -6.09
CA ARG A 20 -13.45 -4.24 -5.42
C ARG A 20 -12.87 -5.18 -6.49
N ARG A 21 -11.66 -5.70 -6.26
CA ARG A 21 -10.90 -6.59 -7.18
C ARG A 21 -10.39 -5.97 -8.49
N CYS A 22 -10.33 -4.65 -8.63
CA CYS A 22 -9.70 -4.01 -9.81
C CYS A 22 -8.16 -3.86 -9.73
N GLY A 23 -7.49 -4.56 -8.80
CA GLY A 23 -6.03 -4.54 -8.69
C GLY A 23 -5.41 -3.30 -8.03
N LYS A 24 -6.13 -2.55 -7.18
CA LYS A 24 -5.58 -1.36 -6.49
C LYS A 24 -4.37 -1.68 -5.62
N SER A 25 -4.48 -2.69 -4.75
CA SER A 25 -3.38 -3.11 -3.88
C SER A 25 -2.18 -3.55 -4.70
N THR A 26 -2.42 -4.30 -5.79
CA THR A 26 -1.38 -4.67 -6.75
C THR A 26 -0.69 -3.45 -7.35
N LEU A 27 -1.45 -2.43 -7.75
CA LEU A 27 -0.91 -1.18 -8.27
C LEU A 27 -0.09 -0.42 -7.21
N MET A 28 -0.52 -0.41 -5.95
CA MET A 28 0.26 0.16 -4.86
C MET A 28 1.60 -0.56 -4.68
N PHE A 29 1.61 -1.90 -4.70
CA PHE A 29 2.86 -2.67 -4.62
C PHE A 29 3.76 -2.44 -5.84
N GLN A 30 3.19 -2.35 -7.04
CA GLN A 30 3.94 -1.98 -8.24
C GLN A 30 4.55 -0.58 -8.13
N LEU A 31 3.84 0.36 -7.49
CA LEU A 31 4.35 1.71 -7.25
C LEU A 31 5.50 1.71 -6.24
N ILE A 32 5.38 0.94 -5.17
CA ILE A 32 6.44 0.74 -4.18
C ILE A 32 7.68 0.13 -4.83
N ASP A 33 7.52 -0.94 -5.61
CA ASP A 33 8.62 -1.59 -6.35
C ASP A 33 9.34 -0.60 -7.28
N ARG A 34 8.59 0.25 -7.99
CA ARG A 34 9.16 1.32 -8.81
C ARG A 34 9.93 2.35 -8.00
N LEU A 35 9.40 2.81 -6.87
CA LEU A 35 10.10 3.76 -5.99
C LEU A 35 11.44 3.19 -5.53
N ILE A 36 11.46 1.92 -5.14
CA ILE A 36 12.68 1.22 -4.73
C ILE A 36 13.67 1.12 -5.91
N LYS A 37 13.19 0.75 -7.10
CA LYS A 37 14.00 0.71 -8.34
C LYS A 37 14.52 2.09 -8.76
N SER A 38 13.81 3.16 -8.40
CA SER A 38 14.25 4.55 -8.56
C SER A 38 15.15 5.05 -7.41
N ASN A 39 15.74 4.13 -6.64
CA ASN A 39 16.72 4.41 -5.59
C ASN A 39 16.13 5.13 -4.35
N ILE A 40 14.83 4.98 -4.09
CA ILE A 40 14.24 5.33 -2.79
C ILE A 40 14.50 4.20 -1.80
N GLU A 41 15.09 4.53 -0.66
CA GLU A 41 15.34 3.56 0.41
C GLU A 41 14.02 2.91 0.88
N PRO A 42 13.94 1.57 0.97
CA PRO A 42 12.73 0.88 1.44
C PRO A 42 12.24 1.35 2.81
N LYS A 43 13.14 1.77 3.69
CA LYS A 43 12.79 2.31 5.02
C LYS A 43 12.01 3.61 4.97
N ARG A 44 12.03 4.35 3.85
CA ARG A 44 11.24 5.57 3.64
C ARG A 44 9.82 5.28 3.17
N ILE A 45 9.45 4.01 3.00
CA ILE A 45 8.16 3.59 2.49
C ILE A 45 7.43 2.84 3.60
N VAL A 46 6.26 3.35 3.96
CA VAL A 46 5.35 2.75 4.93
C VAL A 46 4.13 2.24 4.18
N TYR A 47 3.77 0.98 4.41
CA TYR A 47 2.53 0.41 3.91
C TYR A 47 1.70 -0.11 5.08
N ALA A 48 0.44 0.30 5.15
CA ALA A 48 -0.53 -0.18 6.12
C ALA A 48 -1.86 -0.45 5.43
N LYS A 49 -2.47 -1.59 5.76
CA LYS A 49 -3.83 -1.93 5.30
C LYS A 49 -4.81 -1.52 6.39
N ALA A 50 -5.58 -0.47 6.13
CA ALA A 50 -6.48 0.15 7.09
C ALA A 50 -7.55 -0.80 7.65
N ASP A 51 -8.00 -1.76 6.85
CA ASP A 51 -8.96 -2.80 7.26
C ASP A 51 -8.42 -3.70 8.39
N ASP A 52 -7.09 -3.78 8.58
CA ASP A 52 -6.44 -4.62 9.59
C ASP A 52 -6.05 -3.83 10.87
N LEU A 53 -6.36 -2.52 10.90
CA LEU A 53 -5.99 -1.60 11.98
C LEU A 53 -7.02 -1.42 13.10
N PRO A 54 -8.34 -1.62 12.92
CA PRO A 54 -9.30 -1.47 14.01
C PRO A 54 -8.90 -2.28 15.25
N GLY A 55 -8.90 -1.63 16.41
CA GLY A 55 -8.47 -2.22 17.68
C GLY A 55 -6.94 -2.24 17.91
N ARG A 56 -6.14 -1.72 16.98
CA ARG A 56 -4.69 -1.48 17.13
C ARG A 56 -4.35 -0.01 17.08
N THR A 57 -4.89 0.70 16.08
CA THR A 57 -4.81 2.16 15.97
C THR A 57 -5.86 2.65 14.98
N ASP A 58 -6.54 3.72 15.35
CA ASP A 58 -7.56 4.35 14.50
C ASP A 58 -7.05 5.66 13.88
N SER A 59 -5.76 5.96 14.07
CA SER A 59 -5.15 7.26 13.78
C SER A 59 -3.96 7.13 12.84
N LEU A 60 -4.02 7.85 11.72
CA LEU A 60 -2.89 8.06 10.82
C LEU A 60 -1.74 8.75 11.54
N HIS A 61 -2.02 9.59 12.54
CA HIS A 61 -0.98 10.25 13.33
C HIS A 61 -0.12 9.26 14.09
N ASP A 62 -0.75 8.24 14.68
CA ASP A 62 -0.02 7.22 15.45
C ASP A 62 0.91 6.44 14.53
N ILE A 63 0.44 6.06 13.33
CA ILE A 63 1.27 5.34 12.35
C ILE A 63 2.49 6.18 11.95
N VAL A 64 2.30 7.49 11.71
CA VAL A 64 3.39 8.40 11.35
C VAL A 64 4.38 8.58 12.50
N ASN A 65 3.90 8.69 13.74
CA ASN A 65 4.73 8.84 14.93
C ASN A 65 5.52 7.56 15.23
N VAL A 66 4.85 6.40 15.27
CA VAL A 66 5.46 5.08 15.46
C VAL A 66 6.50 4.82 14.39
N TYR A 67 6.21 5.16 13.13
CA TYR A 67 7.20 5.08 12.05
C TYR A 67 8.45 5.92 12.37
N HIS A 68 8.28 7.17 12.80
CA HIS A 68 9.40 8.04 13.14
C HIS A 68 10.22 7.49 14.30
N GLU A 69 9.56 7.00 15.36
CA GLU A 69 10.19 6.45 16.55
C GLU A 69 11.01 5.19 16.24
N ILE A 70 10.46 4.27 15.43
CA ILE A 70 11.13 3.00 15.11
C ILE A 70 12.29 3.21 14.13
N THR A 71 12.13 4.12 13.16
CA THR A 71 13.10 4.25 12.06
C THR A 71 14.11 5.39 12.26
N GLY A 72 13.78 6.39 13.08
CA GLY A 72 14.51 7.65 13.19
C GLY A 72 14.43 8.52 11.92
N ILE A 73 13.67 8.12 10.90
CA ILE A 73 13.60 8.83 9.62
C ILE A 73 12.59 9.96 9.72
N ASP A 74 12.96 11.14 9.23
CA ASP A 74 12.05 12.29 9.10
C ASP A 74 10.82 11.91 8.24
N PRO A 75 9.59 11.94 8.80
CA PRO A 75 8.38 11.60 8.08
C PRO A 75 8.12 12.48 6.86
N ASN A 76 8.66 13.71 6.82
CA ASN A 76 8.56 14.59 5.65
C ASN A 76 9.25 14.04 4.40
N LYS A 77 10.09 13.03 4.57
CA LYS A 77 10.82 12.36 3.49
C LYS A 77 10.23 10.98 3.18
N ALA A 78 9.14 10.59 3.83
CA ALA A 78 8.55 9.27 3.68
C ALA A 78 7.35 9.25 2.72
N PHE A 79 7.06 8.05 2.21
CA PHE A 79 5.87 7.72 1.44
C PHE A 79 4.98 6.82 2.30
N PHE A 80 3.75 7.24 2.54
CA PHE A 80 2.77 6.52 3.33
C PHE A 80 1.68 5.97 2.41
N PHE A 81 1.59 4.64 2.37
CA PHE A 81 0.63 3.89 1.58
C PHE A 81 -0.44 3.32 2.50
N PHE A 82 -1.69 3.78 2.34
CA PHE A 82 -2.82 3.30 3.13
C PHE A 82 -3.84 2.61 2.23
N ASP A 83 -3.94 1.29 2.35
CA ASP A 83 -4.90 0.50 1.59
C ASP A 83 -6.25 0.44 2.29
N GLU A 84 -7.33 0.56 1.51
CA GLU A 84 -8.71 0.63 2.00
C GLU A 84 -8.95 1.70 3.10
N ILE A 85 -8.36 2.89 2.95
CA ILE A 85 -8.36 4.01 3.92
C ILE A 85 -9.72 4.35 4.54
N HIS A 86 -10.82 4.11 3.82
CA HIS A 86 -12.19 4.34 4.29
C HIS A 86 -12.59 3.53 5.55
N PHE A 87 -11.81 2.53 5.96
CA PHE A 87 -12.00 1.86 7.26
C PHE A 87 -11.49 2.69 8.44
N MET A 88 -10.62 3.68 8.21
CA MET A 88 -10.20 4.61 9.27
C MET A 88 -11.17 5.77 9.39
N GLU A 89 -11.64 6.03 10.60
CA GLU A 89 -12.52 7.14 10.87
C GLU A 89 -11.82 8.48 10.68
N ASN A 90 -12.55 9.47 10.13
CA ASN A 90 -12.07 10.84 9.96
C ASN A 90 -10.73 10.97 9.20
N TRP A 91 -10.36 9.95 8.41
CA TRP A 91 -9.08 9.90 7.69
C TRP A 91 -8.82 11.18 6.86
N HIS A 92 -9.88 11.75 6.28
CA HIS A 92 -9.79 12.97 5.46
C HIS A 92 -9.38 14.20 6.29
N LEU A 93 -9.86 14.34 7.53
CA LEU A 93 -9.46 15.42 8.43
C LEU A 93 -8.02 15.25 8.90
N GLN A 94 -7.62 14.02 9.20
CA GLN A 94 -6.25 13.69 9.60
C GLN A 94 -5.25 14.00 8.47
N LEU A 95 -5.55 13.62 7.24
CA LEU A 95 -4.73 14.00 6.09
C LEU A 95 -4.72 15.51 5.85
N LYS A 96 -5.88 16.18 6.00
CA LYS A 96 -5.98 17.64 5.87
C LYS A 96 -5.05 18.36 6.85
N PHE A 97 -4.99 17.89 8.09
CA PHE A 97 -4.08 18.42 9.11
C PHE A 97 -2.63 18.41 8.63
N TYR A 98 -2.14 17.30 8.07
CA TYR A 98 -0.77 17.22 7.55
C TYR A 98 -0.53 18.21 6.40
N ILE A 99 -1.48 18.35 5.48
CA ILE A 99 -1.32 19.27 4.35
C ILE A 99 -1.29 20.73 4.80
N ASP A 100 -2.21 21.10 5.70
CA ASP A 100 -2.29 22.45 6.27
C ASP A 100 -1.03 22.78 7.09
N ALA A 101 -0.44 21.79 7.77
CA ALA A 101 0.84 21.88 8.47
C ALA A 101 2.08 21.91 7.54
N LYS A 102 1.89 21.98 6.21
CA LYS A 102 2.95 21.98 5.19
C LYS A 102 3.86 20.75 5.25
N PHE A 103 3.32 19.61 5.70
CA PHE A 103 4.00 18.33 5.65
C PHE A 103 4.41 17.99 4.21
N LYS A 104 5.65 17.49 4.04
CA LYS A 104 6.23 17.18 2.72
C LYS A 104 6.19 15.70 2.35
N GLY A 105 5.89 14.83 3.32
CA GLY A 105 5.71 13.41 3.05
C GLY A 105 4.51 13.18 2.13
N LYS A 106 4.52 12.06 1.41
CA LYS A 106 3.50 11.75 0.41
C LYS A 106 2.54 10.71 0.94
N PHE A 107 1.25 10.97 0.76
CA PHE A 107 0.18 10.05 1.11
C PHE A 107 -0.41 9.44 -0.16
N ILE A 108 -0.38 8.12 -0.25
CA ILE A 108 -1.01 7.34 -1.31
C ILE A 108 -2.06 6.49 -0.63
N VAL A 109 -3.32 6.80 -0.87
CA VAL A 109 -4.45 6.12 -0.25
C VAL A 109 -5.27 5.37 -1.30
N SER A 110 -5.95 4.32 -0.87
CA SER A 110 -6.76 3.46 -1.73
C SER A 110 -8.12 3.21 -1.09
N GLY A 111 -9.16 3.01 -1.89
CA GLY A 111 -10.43 2.50 -1.37
C GLY A 111 -11.35 1.95 -2.45
N SER A 112 -12.07 0.90 -2.08
CA SER A 112 -12.99 0.18 -2.96
C SER A 112 -14.37 0.82 -3.08
N SER A 113 -14.76 1.64 -2.10
CA SER A 113 -16.01 2.40 -2.11
C SER A 113 -15.78 3.83 -2.61
N LYS A 114 -16.14 4.08 -3.87
CA LYS A 114 -16.12 5.43 -4.46
C LYS A 114 -16.97 6.39 -3.63
N THR A 115 -18.18 5.99 -3.29
CA THR A 115 -19.12 6.89 -2.60
C THR A 115 -18.58 7.37 -1.26
N LEU A 116 -18.01 6.48 -0.45
CA LEU A 116 -17.44 6.85 0.85
C LEU A 116 -16.21 7.76 0.67
N LEU A 117 -15.27 7.35 -0.19
CA LEU A 117 -14.07 8.14 -0.47
C LEU A 117 -14.38 9.55 -0.97
N TYR A 118 -15.28 9.66 -1.95
CA TYR A 118 -15.65 10.94 -2.53
C TYR A 118 -16.44 11.78 -1.55
N LYS A 119 -17.40 11.22 -0.82
CA LYS A 119 -18.19 11.97 0.19
C LYS A 119 -17.26 12.62 1.21
N ASP A 120 -16.39 11.83 1.84
CA ASP A 120 -15.50 12.30 2.92
C ASP A 120 -14.45 13.30 2.43
N ALA A 121 -13.86 13.05 1.26
CA ALA A 121 -12.79 13.89 0.72
C ALA A 121 -13.30 15.16 0.02
N SER A 122 -14.50 15.13 -0.57
CA SER A 122 -15.08 16.25 -1.32
C SER A 122 -15.43 17.45 -0.46
N GLU A 123 -15.46 17.30 0.87
CA GLU A 123 -15.69 18.41 1.79
C GLU A 123 -14.37 18.98 2.32
N SER A 124 -13.44 18.11 2.72
CA SER A 124 -12.23 18.51 3.47
C SER A 124 -10.96 18.63 2.62
N LEU A 125 -10.86 17.90 1.50
CA LEU A 125 -9.62 17.73 0.74
C LEU A 125 -9.70 18.27 -0.70
N VAL A 126 -10.73 19.04 -1.02
CA VAL A 126 -10.93 19.66 -2.35
C VAL A 126 -9.67 20.38 -2.81
N GLY A 127 -9.22 20.07 -4.04
CA GLY A 127 -8.04 20.65 -4.65
C GLY A 127 -6.69 20.22 -4.05
N ARG A 128 -6.69 19.43 -2.96
CA ARG A 128 -5.49 18.91 -2.28
C ARG A 128 -5.27 17.42 -2.51
N ILE A 129 -6.34 16.70 -2.87
CA ILE A 129 -6.32 15.27 -3.18
C ILE A 129 -6.51 15.04 -4.68
N ARG A 130 -5.66 14.21 -5.27
CA ARG A 130 -5.81 13.77 -6.64
C ARG A 130 -6.46 12.40 -6.68
N PHE A 131 -7.66 12.32 -7.24
CA PHE A 131 -8.33 11.04 -7.49
C PHE A 131 -7.84 10.42 -8.79
N ILE A 132 -7.36 9.18 -8.72
CA ILE A 132 -7.02 8.33 -9.86
C ILE A 132 -8.02 7.18 -9.88
N LYS A 133 -8.86 7.16 -10.92
CA LYS A 133 -9.87 6.11 -11.09
C LYS A 133 -9.24 4.88 -11.73
N ILE A 134 -9.20 3.78 -10.99
CA ILE A 134 -8.72 2.49 -11.48
C ILE A 134 -9.91 1.71 -12.04
N PHE A 135 -9.75 1.25 -13.28
CA PHE A 135 -10.70 0.38 -13.96
C PHE A 135 -10.20 -1.07 -13.86
N PRO A 136 -11.11 -2.06 -13.94
CA PRO A 136 -10.70 -3.46 -14.10
C PRO A 136 -9.78 -3.62 -15.31
N LEU A 137 -8.87 -4.60 -15.22
CA LEU A 137 -8.05 -4.98 -16.35
C LEU A 137 -8.95 -5.32 -17.54
N THR A 138 -8.63 -4.74 -18.68
CA THR A 138 -9.21 -5.16 -19.96
C THR A 138 -8.77 -6.58 -20.27
N PHE A 139 -9.56 -7.31 -21.06
CA PHE A 139 -9.20 -8.68 -21.46
C PHE A 139 -7.81 -8.75 -22.12
N GLY A 140 -7.44 -7.74 -22.92
CA GLY A 140 -6.11 -7.65 -23.53
C GLY A 140 -4.98 -7.45 -22.50
N GLU A 141 -5.21 -6.68 -21.43
CA GLU A 141 -4.22 -6.56 -20.35
C GLU A 141 -4.11 -7.85 -19.54
N PHE A 142 -5.23 -8.56 -19.33
CA PHE A 142 -5.22 -9.87 -18.69
C PHE A 142 -4.38 -10.88 -19.48
N VAL A 143 -4.58 -10.97 -20.81
CA VAL A 143 -3.79 -11.85 -21.68
C VAL A 143 -2.30 -11.50 -21.63
N LYS A 144 -1.94 -10.21 -21.73
CA LYS A 144 -0.55 -9.77 -21.58
C LYS A 144 0.07 -10.16 -20.23
N PHE A 145 -0.71 -10.05 -19.15
CA PHE A 145 -0.25 -10.42 -17.82
C PHE A 145 -0.06 -11.94 -17.69
N SER A 146 -0.95 -12.72 -18.30
CA SER A 146 -0.86 -14.18 -18.36
C SER A 146 0.35 -14.63 -19.19
N ASP A 147 0.56 -14.06 -20.38
CA ASP A 147 1.67 -14.43 -21.26
C ASP A 147 3.03 -14.07 -20.65
N SER A 148 3.12 -12.97 -19.90
CA SER A 148 4.36 -12.59 -19.18
C SER A 148 4.72 -13.56 -18.06
N SER A 149 3.76 -14.34 -17.56
CA SER A 149 3.99 -15.42 -16.59
C SER A 149 4.27 -16.78 -17.24
N ILE A 150 4.06 -16.90 -18.55
CA ILE A 150 4.37 -18.08 -19.37
C ILE A 150 5.65 -17.77 -20.17
N ASN A 151 6.75 -17.52 -19.48
CA ASN A 151 8.07 -17.87 -20.00
C ASN A 151 8.48 -19.17 -19.31
N THR A 152 7.80 -20.25 -19.69
CA THR A 152 8.42 -21.57 -19.58
C THR A 152 9.54 -21.59 -20.59
N ASP A 153 10.77 -21.80 -20.12
CA ASP A 153 11.90 -22.19 -20.95
C ASP A 153 11.55 -23.48 -21.70
N THR A 154 10.86 -23.38 -22.83
CA THR A 154 10.65 -24.48 -23.78
C THR A 154 11.67 -24.35 -24.90
N ASN A 155 12.94 -24.53 -24.53
CA ASN A 155 13.95 -25.02 -25.44
C ASN A 155 14.33 -26.44 -25.02
N ASN A 156 13.54 -27.42 -25.46
CA ASN A 156 14.05 -28.61 -26.15
C ASN A 156 12.94 -29.68 -26.25
N SER A 157 12.67 -30.03 -27.51
CA SER A 157 12.29 -31.35 -28.02
C SER A 157 11.85 -32.41 -27.00
N ALA A 158 10.61 -32.84 -27.16
CA ALA A 158 10.07 -34.16 -26.83
C ALA A 158 11.14 -35.23 -26.56
N SER A 159 11.27 -35.65 -25.31
CA SER A 159 11.56 -37.03 -24.93
C SER A 159 11.41 -37.21 -23.42
N ALA A 160 10.94 -38.39 -23.06
CA ALA A 160 10.53 -38.82 -21.73
C ALA A 160 11.51 -38.48 -20.61
N ILE A 161 11.00 -38.05 -19.45
CA ILE A 161 11.72 -38.22 -18.18
C ILE A 161 10.74 -38.78 -17.14
N SER A 162 11.18 -39.90 -16.59
CA SER A 162 10.55 -40.81 -15.64
C SER A 162 10.19 -40.18 -14.29
N ALA A 163 9.24 -40.81 -13.62
CA ALA A 163 8.49 -40.37 -12.45
C ALA A 163 9.28 -40.26 -11.12
N GLU A 164 10.58 -39.96 -11.13
CA GLU A 164 11.40 -39.96 -9.90
C GLU A 164 11.88 -38.57 -9.44
N SER A 165 11.58 -37.49 -10.17
CA SER A 165 12.09 -36.14 -9.82
C SER A 165 11.07 -35.18 -9.18
N ILE A 166 9.85 -35.64 -8.86
CA ILE A 166 8.78 -34.76 -8.34
C ILE A 166 8.97 -34.38 -6.87
N ASP A 167 9.69 -35.18 -6.09
CA ASP A 167 9.79 -34.98 -4.64
C ASP A 167 10.85 -33.93 -4.22
N GLU A 168 11.78 -33.56 -5.10
CA GLU A 168 12.72 -32.46 -4.82
C GLU A 168 12.12 -31.08 -5.12
N ILE A 169 11.19 -30.97 -6.07
CA ILE A 169 10.61 -29.68 -6.50
C ILE A 169 9.64 -29.12 -5.44
N LYS A 170 8.97 -29.99 -4.66
CA LYS A 170 8.08 -29.55 -3.58
C LYS A 170 8.80 -28.84 -2.44
N ASN A 171 10.11 -29.10 -2.26
CA ASN A 171 10.90 -28.49 -1.17
C ASN A 171 11.44 -27.08 -1.49
N ALA A 172 11.31 -26.58 -2.72
CA ALA A 172 11.80 -25.24 -3.09
C ALA A 172 10.80 -24.11 -2.82
N HIS A 173 9.54 -24.43 -2.50
CA HIS A 173 8.47 -23.43 -2.38
C HIS A 173 8.49 -22.59 -1.08
N THR A 174 9.51 -22.77 -0.23
CA THR A 174 9.61 -22.16 1.11
C THR A 174 10.58 -20.97 1.17
N LYS A 175 11.21 -20.52 0.07
CA LYS A 175 12.34 -19.55 0.15
C LYS A 175 12.23 -18.22 -0.61
N SER A 176 11.03 -17.77 -0.98
CA SER A 176 10.83 -16.39 -1.49
C SER A 176 10.04 -15.54 -0.50
N GLN A 177 10.58 -15.41 0.72
CA GLN A 177 10.17 -14.43 1.74
C GLN A 177 11.37 -13.60 2.15
N SER A 178 11.80 -12.67 1.29
CA SER A 178 12.69 -11.55 1.63
C SER A 178 12.84 -10.78 0.32
N VAL A 179 12.21 -9.64 0.09
CA VAL A 179 12.34 -8.39 0.83
C VAL A 179 11.03 -7.62 0.65
N PHE A 180 10.18 -7.61 1.68
CA PHE A 180 8.96 -6.81 1.68
C PHE A 180 9.24 -5.46 2.36
N PRO A 181 8.59 -4.35 1.91
CA PRO A 181 8.64 -3.08 2.63
C PRO A 181 8.22 -3.30 4.09
N LEU A 182 8.78 -2.50 5.01
CA LEU A 182 8.57 -2.64 6.45
C LEU A 182 7.06 -2.60 6.75
N CYS A 183 6.46 -3.78 6.94
CA CYS A 183 5.07 -3.91 7.37
C CYS A 183 5.08 -3.62 8.87
N VAL A 184 4.60 -2.44 9.26
CA VAL A 184 4.47 -2.07 10.67
C VAL A 184 3.30 -2.88 11.23
N SER A 185 3.58 -4.05 11.81
CA SER A 185 2.63 -4.73 12.68
C SER A 185 2.60 -3.99 14.00
N VAL A 186 1.57 -3.16 14.21
CA VAL A 186 1.31 -2.53 15.49
C VAL A 186 0.89 -3.63 16.47
N SER A 187 1.75 -3.94 17.45
CA SER A 187 1.41 -4.85 18.54
C SER A 187 0.30 -4.22 19.40
N PRO A 188 -0.65 -5.01 19.95
CA PRO A 188 -1.60 -4.49 20.92
C PRO A 188 -0.84 -3.93 22.12
N CYS A 189 -1.13 -2.68 22.49
CA CYS A 189 -0.68 -2.12 23.76
C CYS A 189 -1.40 -2.88 24.88
N GLU A 190 -0.66 -3.62 25.70
CA GLU A 190 -1.21 -4.21 26.92
C GLU A 190 -1.47 -3.07 27.92
N ASP A 191 -2.72 -2.63 27.99
CA ASP A 191 -3.17 -1.67 28.99
C ASP A 191 -3.14 -2.32 30.38
N ASN A 192 -2.04 -2.07 31.07
CA ASN A 192 -1.92 -2.24 32.51
C ASN A 192 -2.96 -1.35 33.19
N LYS A 193 -3.90 -1.99 33.89
CA LYS A 193 -4.90 -1.34 34.73
C LYS A 193 -4.23 -0.38 35.72
N THR A 194 -4.35 0.93 35.48
CA THR A 194 -4.15 1.93 36.52
C THR A 194 -5.42 2.74 36.70
N ASN A 195 -6.08 2.49 37.84
CA ASN A 195 -7.10 3.33 38.46
C ASN A 195 -6.80 4.82 38.30
N PHE A 196 -7.76 5.58 37.78
CA PHE A 196 -7.91 7.00 38.10
C PHE A 196 -9.32 7.28 38.63
N PRO A 197 -9.43 8.10 39.69
CA PRO A 197 -10.67 8.29 40.42
C PRO A 197 -11.61 9.24 39.67
N VAL A 198 -12.89 8.89 39.71
CA VAL A 198 -13.99 9.77 39.32
C VAL A 198 -14.09 10.89 40.36
N ARG A 199 -14.06 12.14 39.90
CA ARG A 199 -14.60 13.31 40.61
C ARG A 199 -15.60 13.99 39.70
#